data_AF-A0A9V1FK42-F1
#
_entry.id   AF-A0A9V1FK42-F1
#
_cell.length_a   1.000
_cell.length_b   1.000
_cell.length_c   1.000
_cell.angle_alpha   90.00
_cell.angle_beta   90.00
_cell.angle_gamma   90.00
#
_symmetry.space_group_name_H-M   'P 1'
#
loop_
_entity.id
_entity.type
_entity.pdbx_description
1 polymer ?
#
loop_
_entity_poly.entity_id
_entity_poly.type
_entity_poly.pdbx_seq_one_letter_code
_entity_poly.pdbx_strand_id
1 'polypeptide(L)' 'MFLSAVTFAKSKSKTILVKMLSQAGTGYSFNTKRSRLREKLTLLHYDPIVKTKVLFVEQKKIRSL' A
#
# COMPACT_ATOMS: atom_id res chain seq x y z
N MET A 1 -46.83 -3.19 0.13
CA MET A 1 -45.60 -4.00 0.30
C MET A 1 -44.49 -3.33 -0.49
N PHE A 2 -43.65 -2.53 0.17
CA PHE A 2 -42.47 -1.96 -0.46
C PHE A 2 -41.37 -3.04 -0.45
N LEU A 3 -41.06 -3.61 -1.61
CA LEU A 3 -39.88 -4.45 -1.75
C LEU A 3 -38.66 -3.55 -1.53
N SER A 4 -38.00 -3.72 -0.40
CA SER A 4 -36.75 -3.05 -0.04
C SER A 4 -35.71 -3.34 -1.12
N ALA A 5 -35.26 -2.30 -1.82
CA ALA A 5 -34.12 -2.37 -2.71
C ALA A 5 -32.87 -2.70 -1.89
N VAL A 6 -32.52 -3.99 -1.83
CA VAL A 6 -31.23 -4.42 -1.30
C VAL A 6 -30.17 -3.94 -2.28
N THR A 7 -29.58 -2.79 -1.98
CA THR A 7 -28.43 -2.29 -2.73
C THR A 7 -27.27 -3.25 -2.47
N PHE A 8 -26.83 -3.97 -3.51
CA PHE A 8 -25.66 -4.84 -3.42
C PHE A 8 -24.44 -3.94 -3.31
N ALA A 9 -24.01 -3.64 -2.08
CA ALA A 9 -22.85 -2.80 -1.83
C ALA A 9 -21.63 -3.42 -2.52
N LYS A 10 -20.98 -2.64 -3.40
CA LYS A 10 -19.79 -3.10 -4.12
C LYS A 10 -18.70 -3.53 -3.14
N SER A 11 -18.34 -4.80 -3.18
CA SER A 11 -17.33 -5.37 -2.28
C SER A 11 -16.00 -4.63 -2.47
N LYS A 12 -15.40 -4.21 -1.34
CA LYS A 12 -14.11 -3.51 -1.35
C LYS A 12 -13.01 -4.51 -1.71
N SER A 13 -12.01 -4.04 -2.45
CA SER A 13 -10.86 -4.88 -2.77
C SER A 13 -10.13 -5.39 -1.52
N LYS A 14 -9.72 -6.67 -1.57
CA LYS A 14 -8.90 -7.31 -0.53
C LYS A 14 -7.49 -6.72 -0.49
N THR A 15 -6.96 -6.34 -1.65
CA THR A 15 -5.57 -5.86 -1.81
C THR A 15 -5.55 -4.39 -2.23
N ILE A 16 -4.54 -3.67 -1.76
CA ILE A 16 -4.26 -2.28 -2.09
C ILE A 16 -2.83 -2.14 -2.62
N LEU A 17 -2.64 -1.23 -3.56
CA LEU A 17 -1.32 -0.81 -4.02
C LEU A 17 -0.85 0.36 -3.15
N VAL A 18 0.32 0.22 -2.55
CA VAL A 18 0.90 1.22 -1.65
C VAL A 18 2.27 1.66 -2.14
N LYS A 19 2.61 2.92 -1.86
CA LYS A 19 3.91 3.51 -2.14
C LYS A 19 4.78 3.39 -0.90
N MET A 20 5.92 2.74 -1.04
CA MET A 20 6.97 2.63 -0.03
C MET A 20 8.00 3.74 -0.25
N LEU A 21 8.43 4.40 0.82
CA LEU A 21 9.46 5.45 0.79
C LEU A 21 10.70 4.98 1.58
N SER A 22 11.88 5.25 1.02
CA SER A 22 13.16 5.01 1.70
C SER A 22 13.30 5.89 2.95
N GLN A 23 13.68 5.31 4.09
CA GLN A 23 14.03 6.09 5.28
C GLN A 23 15.37 6.82 5.18
N ALA A 24 16.20 6.52 4.19
CA ALA A 24 17.46 7.25 4.00
C ALA A 24 17.27 8.69 3.48
N GLY A 25 16.03 9.16 3.30
CA GLY A 25 15.75 10.54 2.87
C GLY A 25 16.06 10.83 1.40
N THR A 26 16.40 9.80 0.61
CA THR A 26 16.78 9.92 -0.81
C THR A 26 15.60 10.22 -1.74
N GLY A 27 14.36 10.05 -1.26
CA GLY A 27 13.16 10.16 -2.08
C GLY A 27 12.90 8.95 -3.00
N TYR A 28 13.79 7.94 -3.00
CA TYR A 28 13.54 6.70 -3.72
C TYR A 28 12.31 5.98 -3.16
N SER A 29 11.47 5.50 -4.06
CA SER A 29 10.20 4.89 -3.72
C SER A 29 9.81 3.82 -4.70
N PHE A 30 9.16 2.78 -4.20
CA PHE A 30 8.64 1.69 -5.03
C PHE A 30 7.22 1.32 -4.60
N ASN A 31 6.51 0.61 -5.48
CA ASN A 31 5.14 0.21 -5.24
C ASN A 31 5.09 -1.24 -4.78
N THR A 32 4.30 -1.52 -3.76
CA THR A 32 4.06 -2.89 -3.29
C THR A 32 2.57 -3.14 -3.06
N LYS A 33 2.20 -4.41 -3.00
CA LYS A 33 0.83 -4.85 -2.73
C LYS A 33 0.70 -5.23 -1.26
N ARG A 34 -0.36 -4.78 -0.62
CA ARG A 34 -0.67 -5.07 0.79
C ARG A 34 -2.13 -5.47 0.95
N SER A 35 -2.41 -6.36 1.91
CA SER A 35 -3.80 -6.63 2.33
C SER A 35 -4.37 -5.40 3.03
N ARG A 36 -5.61 -5.04 2.69
CA ARG A 36 -6.28 -3.84 3.24
C ARG A 36 -6.34 -3.83 4.77
N LEU A 37 -6.54 -5.00 5.38
CA LEU A 37 -6.74 -5.15 6.83
C LEU A 37 -5.43 -5.28 7.62
N ARG A 38 -4.28 -5.39 6.95
CA ARG A 38 -2.99 -5.53 7.63
C ARG A 38 -2.57 -4.19 8.26
N GLU A 39 -1.51 -4.19 9.05
CA GLU A 39 -0.79 -2.96 9.44
C GLU A 39 0.09 -2.44 8.30
N LYS A 40 0.63 -1.22 8.47
CA LYS A 40 1.53 -0.59 7.50
C LYS A 40 2.79 -1.44 7.31
N LEU A 41 3.27 -1.53 6.07
CA LEU A 41 4.48 -2.31 5.79
C LEU A 41 5.75 -1.53 6.16
N THR A 42 6.70 -2.28 6.72
CA THR A 42 8.10 -1.90 6.90
C THR A 42 8.96 -2.99 6.28
N LEU A 43 9.72 -2.66 5.25
CA LEU A 43 10.49 -3.64 4.46
C LEU A 43 11.94 -3.22 4.37
N LEU A 44 12.86 -4.17 4.50
CA LEU A 44 14.28 -3.94 4.24
C LEU A 44 14.55 -4.20 2.76
N HIS A 45 14.88 -3.16 2.00
CA HIS A 45 15.07 -3.22 0.55
C HIS A 45 16.31 -2.43 0.11
N TYR A 46 16.82 -2.73 -1.08
CA TYR A 46 17.98 -2.02 -1.63
C TYR A 46 17.56 -0.64 -2.14
N ASP A 47 18.28 0.39 -1.71
CA ASP A 47 18.15 1.74 -2.25
C ASP A 47 19.29 1.99 -3.25
N PRO A 48 19.00 2.17 -4.55
CA PRO A 48 20.03 2.38 -5.57
C PRO A 48 20.78 3.72 -5.41
N ILE A 49 20.19 4.69 -4.70
CA ILE A 49 20.82 6.00 -4.48
C ILE A 49 21.90 5.89 -3.39
N VAL A 50 21.61 5.20 -2.29
CA VAL A 50 22.57 4.97 -1.18
C VAL A 50 23.49 3.78 -1.47
N LYS A 51 23.11 2.90 -2.40
CA LYS A 51 23.80 1.63 -2.73
C LYS A 51 23.88 0.65 -1.56
N THR A 52 22.91 0.70 -0.66
CA THR A 52 22.83 -0.18 0.51
C THR A 52 21.39 -0.61 0.78
N LYS A 53 21.20 -1.62 1.63
CA LYS A 53 19.86 -2.03 2.07
C LYS A 53 19.39 -1.11 3.19
N VAL A 54 18.27 -0.46 2.97
CA VAL A 54 17.65 0.52 3.87
C VAL A 54 16.25 0.06 4.23
N LEU A 55 15.73 0.56 5.34
CA LEU A 55 14.35 0.36 5.76
C LEU A 55 13.41 1.27 4.94
N PHE A 56 12.40 0.68 4.34
CA PHE A 56 11.33 1.35 3.61
C PHE A 56 10.03 1.28 4.39
N VAL A 57 9.32 2.41 4.46
CA VAL A 57 8.05 2.52 5.19
C VAL A 57 6.92 2.89 4.21
N GLU A 58 5.74 2.34 4.45
CA GLU A 58 4.53 2.70 3.70
C GLU A 58 4.14 4.16 3.95
N GLN A 59 4.18 4.97 2.88
CA GLN A 59 3.84 6.39 2.95
C GLN A 59 2.37 6.63 2.60
N LYS A 60 1.92 6.12 1.44
CA LYS A 60 0.56 6.38 0.94
C LYS A 60 -0.04 5.19 0.20
N LYS A 61 -1.37 5.04 0.30
CA LYS A 61 -2.16 4.18 -0.57
C LYS A 61 -2.34 4.86 -1.93
N ILE A 62 -1.99 4.17 -3.01
CA ILE A 62 -2.18 4.67 -4.38
C ILE A 62 -3.60 4.37 -4.84
N ARG A 63 -3.97 3.09 -4.90
CA ARG A 63 -5.30 2.65 -5.34
C ARG A 63 -5.69 1.30 -4.74
N SER A 64 -6.99 1.02 -4.71
CA SER A 64 -7.50 -0.34 -4.58
C SER A 64 -7.27 -1.10 -5.88
N LEU A 65 -6.85 -2.35 -5.75
CA LEU A 65 -6.73 -3.30 -6.86
C LEU A 65 -8.03 -4.09 -7.00
#